data_AF-A0A7C3SBW9-F1
#
_entry.id   AF-A0A7C3SBW9-F1
#
_cell.length_a   1.000
_cell.length_b   1.000
_cell.length_c   1.000
_cell.angle_alpha   90.00
_cell.angle_beta   90.00
_cell.angle_gamma   90.00
#
_symmetry.space_group_name_H-M   'P 1'
#
loop_
_entity.id
_entity.type
_entity.pdbx_description
1 polymer ?
#
loop_
_entity_poly.entity_id
_entity_poly.type
_entity_poly.pdbx_seq_one_letter_code
_entity_poly.pdbx_strand_id
1 'polypeptide(L)'
;MTLLAIGCLAGCIARSPVKRALKEADAWQQVAKQLSLTDHSNLDTALNKILRPVKNSREATSLRLLAQRLDDDRESKDWLVGRALLCAGVAYLKAANIALVEGKLSEAKRFCLAASENFAVAAKRLPSWERESVKLWAEQLKVVVAKLDAEQFYAMTHLKALLEKAKAHAKFVPPIRQGENR
;
A
#
# COMPACT_ATOMS: atom_id res chain seq x y z
N MET A 1 41.78 -34.50 26.69
CA MET A 1 40.72 -33.59 27.19
C MET A 1 40.40 -32.61 26.09
N THR A 2 39.29 -32.86 25.39
CA THR A 2 38.84 -32.07 24.23
C THR A 2 37.57 -31.36 24.64
N LEU A 3 37.60 -30.03 24.68
CA LEU A 3 36.43 -29.18 24.89
C LEU A 3 36.37 -28.21 23.71
N LEU A 4 35.71 -28.65 22.64
CA LEU A 4 35.30 -27.78 21.54
C LEU A 4 33.90 -27.24 21.89
N ALA A 5 33.87 -26.06 22.49
CA ALA A 5 32.66 -25.27 22.64
C ALA A 5 32.30 -24.68 21.26
N ILE A 6 31.43 -25.36 20.52
CA ILE A 6 30.73 -24.77 19.38
C ILE A 6 29.63 -23.89 19.97
N GLY A 7 29.98 -22.63 20.26
CA GLY A 7 29.01 -21.59 20.50
C GLY A 7 28.25 -21.32 19.22
N CYS A 8 27.04 -21.88 19.11
CA CYS A 8 26.10 -21.58 18.05
C CYS A 8 25.91 -20.07 17.95
N LEU A 9 26.36 -19.52 16.82
CA LEU A 9 26.09 -18.18 16.36
C LEU A 9 24.61 -17.87 16.57
N ALA A 10 24.33 -16.86 17.40
CA ALA A 10 23.04 -16.19 17.45
C ALA A 10 22.79 -15.55 16.07
N GLY A 11 22.31 -16.36 15.13
CA GLY A 11 21.88 -15.89 13.82
C GLY A 11 20.74 -14.92 14.03
N CYS A 12 21.00 -13.63 13.82
CA CYS A 12 19.98 -12.63 13.60
C CYS A 12 19.02 -13.17 12.52
N ILE A 13 17.88 -13.72 12.92
CA ILE A 13 16.86 -14.18 11.98
C ILE A 13 16.37 -12.92 11.27
N ALA A 14 16.91 -12.65 10.08
CA ALA A 14 16.47 -11.56 9.23
C ALA A 14 14.96 -11.71 9.03
N ARG A 15 14.17 -10.78 9.57
CA ARG A 15 12.70 -10.83 9.45
C ARG A 15 12.34 -10.97 7.97
N SER A 16 11.64 -12.06 7.61
CA SER A 16 11.20 -12.36 6.24
C SER A 16 10.65 -11.11 5.54
N PRO A 17 11.12 -10.77 4.33
CA PRO A 17 10.66 -9.60 3.59
C PRO A 17 9.14 -9.61 3.34
N VAL A 18 8.54 -10.78 3.07
CA VAL A 18 7.07 -10.95 2.95
C VAL A 18 6.37 -10.53 4.24
N LYS A 19 6.84 -11.01 5.40
CA LYS A 19 6.25 -10.65 6.70
C LYS A 19 6.33 -9.16 6.99
N ARG A 20 7.39 -8.47 6.52
CA ARG A 20 7.49 -7.00 6.65
C ARG A 20 6.47 -6.29 5.77
N ALA A 21 6.33 -6.72 4.52
CA ALA A 21 5.36 -6.14 3.59
C ALA A 21 3.90 -6.35 4.07
N LEU A 22 3.59 -7.48 4.70
CA LEU A 22 2.28 -7.70 5.31
C LEU A 22 2.01 -6.79 6.50
N LYS A 23 2.98 -6.65 7.41
CA LYS A 23 2.85 -5.70 8.52
C LYS A 23 2.62 -4.27 8.04
N GLU A 24 3.26 -3.89 6.93
CA GLU A 24 3.06 -2.61 6.27
C GLU A 24 1.62 -2.49 5.71
N ALA A 25 1.12 -3.53 5.05
CA ALA A 25 -0.26 -3.57 4.54
C ALA A 25 -1.29 -3.45 5.67
N ASP A 26 -1.15 -4.24 6.73
CA ASP A 26 -2.04 -4.22 7.90
C ASP A 26 -2.03 -2.85 8.59
N ALA A 27 -0.84 -2.23 8.71
CA ALA A 27 -0.71 -0.89 9.26
C ALA A 27 -1.45 0.16 8.43
N TRP A 28 -1.39 0.08 7.09
CA TRP A 28 -2.13 0.97 6.22
C TRP A 28 -3.65 0.72 6.24
N GLN A 29 -4.10 -0.53 6.37
CA GLN A 29 -5.52 -0.84 6.60
C GLN A 29 -6.02 -0.26 7.94
N GLN A 30 -5.19 -0.34 8.99
CA GLN A 30 -5.51 0.29 10.27
C GLN A 30 -5.62 1.80 10.15
N VAL A 31 -4.71 2.45 9.41
CA VAL A 31 -4.79 3.89 9.10
C VAL A 31 -6.10 4.21 8.39
N ALA A 32 -6.46 3.48 7.33
CA ALA A 32 -7.71 3.69 6.60
C ALA A 32 -8.94 3.57 7.50
N LYS A 33 -8.98 2.54 8.35
CA LYS A 33 -10.06 2.33 9.33
C LYS A 33 -10.14 3.47 10.35
N GLN A 34 -9.00 3.93 10.86
CA GLN A 34 -8.99 5.03 11.82
C GLN A 34 -9.42 6.35 11.18
N LEU A 35 -8.97 6.64 9.95
CA LEU A 35 -9.43 7.80 9.19
C LEU A 35 -10.95 7.76 8.96
N SER A 36 -11.51 6.60 8.61
CA SER A 36 -12.96 6.50 8.38
C SER A 36 -13.79 6.69 9.65
N LEU A 37 -13.25 6.33 10.81
CA LEU A 37 -13.90 6.48 12.12
C LEU A 37 -13.64 7.84 12.78
N THR A 38 -12.69 8.63 12.28
CA THR A 38 -12.33 9.92 12.88
C THR A 38 -13.32 10.99 12.41
N ASP A 39 -13.81 11.76 13.38
CA ASP A 39 -14.60 12.96 13.11
C ASP A 39 -13.76 14.01 12.44
N HIS A 40 -14.36 14.70 11.49
CA HIS A 40 -13.65 15.58 10.59
C HIS A 40 -12.96 16.74 11.30
N SER A 41 -13.67 17.38 12.24
CA SER A 41 -13.17 18.48 13.07
C SER A 41 -11.96 18.12 13.94
N ASN A 42 -11.66 16.83 14.09
CA ASN A 42 -10.54 16.32 14.90
C ASN A 42 -9.41 15.75 14.04
N LEU A 43 -9.55 15.73 12.72
CA LEU A 43 -8.66 15.02 11.81
C LEU A 43 -7.22 15.52 11.90
N ASP A 44 -7.00 16.84 11.87
CA ASP A 44 -5.67 17.44 11.94
C ASP A 44 -4.92 17.07 13.22
N THR A 45 -5.62 17.09 14.35
CA THR A 45 -5.04 16.73 15.66
C THR A 45 -4.81 15.21 15.77
N ALA A 46 -5.71 14.41 15.20
CA ALA A 46 -5.64 12.95 15.25
C ALA A 46 -4.63 12.35 14.25
N LEU A 47 -4.31 13.05 13.16
CA LEU A 47 -3.56 12.50 12.03
C LEU A 47 -2.18 11.95 12.42
N ASN A 48 -1.47 12.63 13.31
CA ASN A 48 -0.17 12.15 13.80
C ASN A 48 -0.28 10.85 14.60
N LYS A 49 -1.35 10.69 15.38
CA LYS A 49 -1.64 9.46 16.11
C LYS A 49 -2.03 8.33 15.15
N ILE A 50 -2.87 8.64 14.17
CA ILE A 50 -3.33 7.71 13.14
C ILE A 50 -2.15 7.17 12.32
N LEU A 51 -1.22 8.03 11.90
CA LEU A 51 -0.07 7.66 11.07
C LEU A 51 1.10 7.04 11.84
N ARG A 52 1.02 6.93 13.17
CA ARG A 52 2.08 6.34 14.00
C ARG A 52 2.56 4.96 13.52
N PRO A 53 1.70 4.03 13.06
CA PRO A 53 2.13 2.72 12.57
C PRO A 53 3.02 2.79 11.32
N VAL A 54 2.87 3.84 10.51
CA VAL A 54 3.53 4.01 9.20
C VAL A 54 4.43 5.25 9.15
N LYS A 55 4.76 5.83 10.31
CA LYS A 55 5.37 7.17 10.46
C LYS A 55 6.69 7.40 9.70
N ASN A 56 7.43 6.33 9.41
CA ASN A 56 8.74 6.40 8.73
C ASN A 56 8.63 6.15 7.21
N SER A 57 7.43 5.93 6.68
CA SER A 57 7.21 5.75 5.24
C SER A 57 7.13 7.11 4.53
N ARG A 58 7.54 7.15 3.25
CA ARG A 58 7.41 8.37 2.44
C ARG A 58 5.93 8.66 2.16
N GLU A 59 5.14 7.62 2.02
CA GLU A 59 3.71 7.62 1.82
C GLU A 59 2.97 8.28 3.01
N ALA A 60 3.42 8.06 4.25
CA ALA A 60 2.88 8.78 5.41
C ALA A 60 3.17 10.29 5.36
N THR A 61 4.35 10.68 4.89
CA THR A 61 4.67 12.10 4.64
C THR A 61 3.77 12.67 3.54
N SER A 62 3.61 11.96 2.42
CA SER A 62 2.73 12.38 1.32
C SER A 62 1.28 12.50 1.75
N LEU A 63 0.77 11.56 2.56
CA LEU A 63 -0.59 11.62 3.09
C LEU A 63 -0.77 12.81 4.05
N ARG A 64 0.22 13.09 4.90
CA ARG A 64 0.19 14.26 5.79
C ARG A 64 0.16 15.56 4.99
N LEU A 65 1.01 15.67 3.97
CA LEU A 65 1.03 16.84 3.09
C LEU A 65 -0.27 16.99 2.31
N LEU A 66 -0.88 15.88 1.88
CA LEU A 66 -2.20 15.92 1.25
C LEU A 66 -3.26 16.42 2.24
N ALA A 67 -3.32 15.87 3.46
CA ALA A 67 -4.29 16.30 4.47
C ALA A 67 -4.22 17.81 4.78
N GLN A 68 -3.01 18.36 4.91
CA GLN A 68 -2.80 19.81 5.12
C GLN A 68 -3.25 20.70 3.95
N ARG A 69 -3.47 20.10 2.78
CA ARG A 69 -3.76 20.78 1.51
C ARG A 69 -5.21 20.63 1.08
N LEU A 70 -5.95 19.75 1.75
CA LEU A 70 -7.35 19.51 1.47
C LEU A 70 -8.20 20.43 2.34
N ASP A 71 -9.26 20.98 1.77
CA ASP A 71 -10.23 21.75 2.53
C ASP A 71 -10.95 20.84 3.54
N ASP A 72 -11.43 21.41 4.64
CA ASP A 72 -12.14 20.68 5.69
C ASP A 72 -13.58 20.37 5.22
N ASP A 73 -13.71 19.50 4.22
CA ASP A 73 -14.95 18.83 3.83
C ASP A 73 -14.92 17.28 3.83
N ARG A 74 -16.09 16.68 3.61
CA ARG A 74 -16.26 15.22 3.59
C ARG A 74 -15.50 14.54 2.44
N GLU A 75 -15.40 15.17 1.28
CA GLU A 75 -14.73 14.61 0.10
C GLU A 75 -13.23 14.49 0.33
N SER A 76 -12.65 15.46 1.03
CA SER A 76 -11.27 15.44 1.51
C SER A 76 -10.97 14.26 2.41
N LYS A 77 -11.87 13.91 3.35
CA LYS A 77 -11.67 12.74 4.22
C LYS A 77 -11.72 11.44 3.44
N ASP A 78 -12.67 11.29 2.52
CA ASP A 78 -12.77 10.07 1.70
C ASP A 78 -11.53 9.89 0.83
N TRP A 79 -10.97 10.98 0.29
CA TRP A 79 -9.71 10.92 -0.44
C TRP A 79 -8.57 10.38 0.43
N LEU A 80 -8.40 10.86 1.67
CA LEU A 80 -7.37 10.34 2.59
C LEU A 80 -7.56 8.85 2.91
N VAL A 81 -8.80 8.40 3.11
CA VAL A 81 -9.11 6.97 3.30
C VAL A 81 -8.73 6.18 2.04
N GLY A 82 -9.10 6.67 0.86
CA GLY A 82 -8.76 6.07 -0.42
C GLY A 82 -7.24 5.93 -0.62
N ARG A 83 -6.48 6.95 -0.25
CA ARG A 83 -5.00 6.95 -0.33
C ARG A 83 -4.37 5.97 0.66
N ALA A 84 -4.92 5.84 1.86
CA ALA A 84 -4.46 4.84 2.83
C ALA A 84 -4.71 3.40 2.32
N LEU A 85 -5.87 3.14 1.71
CA LEU A 85 -6.19 1.85 1.08
C LEU A 85 -5.31 1.57 -0.15
N LEU A 86 -5.01 2.59 -0.95
CA LEU A 86 -4.04 2.48 -2.05
C LEU A 86 -2.67 2.04 -1.53
N CYS A 87 -2.18 2.63 -0.43
CA CYS A 87 -0.92 2.25 0.19
C CYS A 87 -0.94 0.81 0.74
N ALA A 88 -2.06 0.38 1.32
CA ALA A 88 -2.24 -1.03 1.72
C ALA A 88 -2.15 -1.97 0.52
N GLY A 89 -2.82 -1.63 -0.59
CA GLY A 89 -2.73 -2.40 -1.84
C GLY A 89 -1.31 -2.48 -2.40
N VAL A 90 -0.56 -1.37 -2.37
CA VAL A 90 0.87 -1.35 -2.75
C VAL A 90 1.71 -2.28 -1.87
N ALA A 91 1.48 -2.31 -0.56
CA ALA A 91 2.19 -3.20 0.35
C ALA A 91 1.84 -4.68 0.10
N TYR A 92 0.60 -5.01 -0.25
CA TYR A 92 0.24 -6.35 -0.73
C TYR A 92 0.90 -6.71 -2.06
N LEU A 93 0.99 -5.78 -3.02
CA LEU A 93 1.74 -6.02 -4.26
C LEU A 93 3.22 -6.30 -4.03
N LYS A 94 3.83 -5.60 -3.07
CA LYS A 94 5.21 -5.85 -2.64
C LYS A 94 5.34 -7.26 -2.06
N ALA A 95 4.40 -7.68 -1.20
CA ALA A 95 4.37 -9.04 -0.67
C ALA A 95 4.18 -10.09 -1.78
N ALA A 96 3.30 -9.83 -2.76
CA ALA A 96 3.06 -10.69 -3.90
C ALA A 96 4.32 -10.89 -4.75
N ASN A 97 5.04 -9.80 -5.04
CA ASN A 97 6.26 -9.84 -5.83
C ASN A 97 7.36 -10.64 -5.12
N ILE A 98 7.56 -10.41 -3.82
CA ILE A 98 8.53 -11.18 -3.03
C ILE A 98 8.15 -12.65 -2.99
N ALA A 99 6.88 -12.99 -2.72
CA ALA A 99 6.40 -14.37 -2.69
C ALA A 99 6.59 -15.08 -4.04
N LEU A 100 6.36 -14.37 -5.15
CA LEU A 100 6.57 -14.90 -6.49
C LEU A 100 8.05 -15.22 -6.76
N VAL A 101 8.97 -14.30 -6.38
CA VAL A 101 10.42 -14.52 -6.49
C VAL A 101 10.88 -15.69 -5.61
N GLU A 102 10.24 -15.90 -4.46
CA GLU A 102 10.48 -17.03 -3.57
C GLU A 102 9.81 -18.35 -4.05
N GLY A 103 9.14 -18.36 -5.21
CA GLY A 103 8.44 -19.54 -5.75
C GLY A 103 7.14 -19.91 -5.03
N LYS A 104 6.64 -19.04 -4.14
CA LYS A 104 5.43 -19.26 -3.33
C LYS A 104 4.18 -18.78 -4.06
N LEU A 105 3.82 -19.50 -5.14
CA LEU A 105 2.74 -19.10 -6.04
C LEU A 105 1.38 -18.89 -5.33
N SER A 106 1.02 -19.78 -4.41
CA SER A 106 -0.22 -19.68 -3.63
C SER A 106 -0.27 -18.40 -2.78
N GLU A 107 0.85 -18.03 -2.16
CA GLU A 107 0.95 -16.77 -1.42
C GLU A 107 0.90 -15.56 -2.34
N ALA A 108 1.62 -15.60 -3.47
CA ALA A 108 1.61 -14.54 -4.47
C ALA A 108 0.19 -14.26 -4.99
N LYS A 109 -0.58 -15.32 -5.33
CA LYS A 109 -1.99 -15.22 -5.73
C LYS A 109 -2.83 -14.54 -4.65
N ARG A 110 -2.74 -15.01 -3.41
CA ARG A 110 -3.48 -14.44 -2.27
C ARG A 110 -3.20 -12.95 -2.10
N PHE A 111 -1.92 -12.54 -2.20
CA PHE A 111 -1.54 -11.14 -2.07
C PHE A 111 -1.98 -10.30 -3.27
N CYS A 112 -1.95 -10.81 -4.50
CA CYS A 112 -2.50 -10.13 -5.66
C CYS A 112 -4.02 -9.89 -5.52
N LEU A 113 -4.77 -10.87 -5.01
CA LEU A 113 -6.20 -10.72 -4.73
C LEU A 113 -6.46 -9.66 -3.66
N ALA A 114 -5.74 -9.72 -2.54
CA ALA A 114 -5.83 -8.71 -1.49
C ALA A 114 -5.49 -7.29 -2.00
N ALA A 115 -4.47 -7.15 -2.86
CA ALA A 115 -4.15 -5.88 -3.50
C ALA A 115 -5.29 -5.39 -4.41
N SER A 116 -5.87 -6.29 -5.22
CA SER A 116 -7.00 -5.98 -6.12
C SER A 116 -8.22 -5.48 -5.33
N GLU A 117 -8.56 -6.14 -4.23
CA GLU A 117 -9.65 -5.72 -3.34
C GLU A 117 -9.40 -4.33 -2.75
N ASN A 118 -8.19 -4.07 -2.22
CA ASN A 118 -7.85 -2.77 -1.66
C ASN A 118 -7.90 -1.66 -2.72
N PHE A 119 -7.43 -1.93 -3.95
CA PHE A 119 -7.55 -0.98 -5.07
C PHE A 119 -9.02 -0.73 -5.46
N ALA A 120 -9.84 -1.76 -5.55
CA ALA A 120 -11.26 -1.62 -5.86
C ALA A 120 -12.01 -0.78 -4.80
N VAL A 121 -11.69 -0.96 -3.51
CA VAL A 121 -12.28 -0.15 -2.44
C VAL A 121 -11.70 1.27 -2.42
N ALA A 122 -10.39 1.44 -2.63
CA ALA A 122 -9.74 2.74 -2.73
C ALA A 122 -10.37 3.59 -3.84
N ALA A 123 -10.55 3.02 -5.04
CA ALA A 123 -11.10 3.72 -6.20
C ALA A 123 -12.47 4.37 -5.94
N LYS A 124 -13.32 3.77 -5.09
CA LYS A 124 -14.64 4.33 -4.73
C LYS A 124 -14.54 5.67 -3.97
N ARG A 125 -13.38 5.93 -3.35
CA ARG A 125 -13.15 7.10 -2.50
C ARG A 125 -12.16 8.11 -3.08
N LEU A 126 -11.39 7.70 -4.09
CA LEU A 126 -10.43 8.57 -4.77
C LEU A 126 -11.11 9.52 -5.76
N PRO A 127 -10.52 10.71 -6.02
CA PRO A 127 -11.00 11.63 -7.05
C PRO A 127 -10.87 11.00 -8.44
N SER A 128 -11.65 11.50 -9.41
CA SER A 128 -11.77 10.92 -10.75
C SER A 128 -10.43 10.64 -11.43
N TRP A 129 -9.48 11.57 -11.34
CA TRP A 129 -8.17 11.45 -11.99
C TRP A 129 -7.29 10.34 -11.40
N GLU A 130 -7.38 10.04 -10.10
CA GLU A 130 -6.69 8.89 -9.48
C GLU A 130 -7.48 7.59 -9.68
N ARG A 131 -8.80 7.68 -9.53
CA ARG A 131 -9.74 6.56 -9.52
C ARG A 131 -9.59 5.65 -10.73
N GLU A 132 -9.52 6.21 -11.93
CA GLU A 132 -9.50 5.40 -13.16
C GLU A 132 -8.24 4.55 -13.29
N SER A 133 -7.08 5.09 -12.88
CA SER A 133 -5.83 4.32 -12.83
C SER A 133 -5.95 3.15 -11.85
N VAL A 134 -6.48 3.41 -10.65
CA VAL A 134 -6.59 2.40 -9.59
C VAL A 134 -7.61 1.30 -9.94
N LYS A 135 -8.73 1.64 -10.59
CA LYS A 135 -9.67 0.64 -11.14
C LYS A 135 -8.99 -0.28 -12.14
N LEU A 136 -8.25 0.29 -13.10
CA LEU A 136 -7.55 -0.48 -14.12
C LEU A 136 -6.54 -1.46 -13.48
N TRP A 137 -5.84 -1.03 -12.43
CA TRP A 137 -4.90 -1.88 -11.70
C TRP A 137 -5.59 -3.04 -10.96
N ALA A 138 -6.77 -2.80 -10.38
CA ALA A 138 -7.56 -3.86 -9.76
C ALA A 138 -7.93 -4.95 -10.77
N GLU A 139 -8.36 -4.57 -11.98
CA GLU A 139 -8.67 -5.50 -13.08
C GLU A 139 -7.41 -6.18 -13.63
N GLN A 140 -6.33 -5.44 -13.82
CA GLN A 140 -5.05 -5.99 -14.28
C GLN A 140 -4.54 -7.10 -13.34
N LEU A 141 -4.75 -6.96 -12.02
CA LEU A 141 -4.37 -7.99 -11.05
C LEU A 141 -5.14 -9.29 -11.22
N LYS A 142 -6.42 -9.25 -11.63
CA LYS A 142 -7.18 -10.48 -11.92
C LYS A 142 -6.57 -11.24 -13.09
N VAL A 143 -6.13 -10.51 -14.13
CA VAL A 143 -5.43 -11.10 -15.29
C VAL A 143 -4.08 -11.69 -14.87
N VAL A 144 -3.31 -10.98 -14.04
CA VAL A 144 -2.03 -11.49 -13.49
C VAL A 144 -2.27 -12.76 -12.68
N VAL A 145 -3.29 -12.81 -11.83
CA VAL A 145 -3.63 -13.98 -11.01
C VAL A 145 -3.96 -15.19 -11.88
N ALA A 146 -4.74 -15.01 -12.94
CA ALA A 146 -5.08 -16.09 -13.87
C ALA A 146 -3.86 -16.65 -14.62
N LYS A 147 -2.84 -15.82 -14.85
CA LYS A 147 -1.60 -16.18 -15.56
C LYS A 147 -0.46 -16.66 -14.66
N LEU A 148 -0.62 -16.62 -13.33
CA LEU A 148 0.45 -16.97 -12.39
C LEU A 148 0.94 -18.41 -12.51
N ASP A 149 0.07 -19.38 -12.87
CA ASP A 149 0.47 -20.78 -13.00
C ASP A 149 1.05 -21.09 -14.38
N ALA A 150 0.45 -20.54 -15.44
CA ALA A 150 0.74 -20.92 -16.83
C ALA A 150 1.82 -20.03 -17.49
N GLU A 151 1.93 -18.77 -17.07
CA GLU A 151 2.78 -17.76 -17.73
C GLU A 151 3.54 -16.92 -16.68
N GLN A 152 4.40 -17.57 -15.88
CA GLN A 152 5.10 -16.93 -14.75
C GLN A 152 5.93 -15.70 -15.15
N PHE A 153 6.61 -15.74 -16.31
CA PHE A 153 7.39 -14.61 -16.80
C PHE A 153 6.51 -13.37 -17.07
N TYR A 154 5.34 -13.58 -17.68
CA TYR A 154 4.33 -12.54 -17.87
C TYR A 154 3.88 -11.99 -16.51
N ALA A 155 3.46 -12.88 -15.60
CA ALA A 155 2.93 -12.49 -14.30
C ALA A 155 3.97 -11.68 -13.50
N MET A 156 5.23 -12.12 -13.46
CA MET A 156 6.32 -11.43 -12.78
C MET A 156 6.57 -10.04 -13.37
N THR A 157 6.66 -9.94 -14.70
CA THR A 157 6.94 -8.68 -15.39
C THR A 157 5.83 -7.65 -15.15
N HIS A 158 4.57 -8.06 -15.31
CA HIS A 158 3.42 -7.18 -15.14
C HIS A 158 3.20 -6.81 -13.66
N LEU A 159 3.45 -7.73 -12.72
CA LEU A 159 3.36 -7.45 -11.29
C LEU A 159 4.43 -6.43 -10.85
N LYS A 160 5.67 -6.58 -11.33
CA LYS A 160 6.76 -5.63 -11.06
C LYS A 160 6.47 -4.24 -11.63
N ALA A 161 6.02 -4.18 -12.89
CA ALA A 161 5.66 -2.92 -13.52
C ALA A 161 4.50 -2.22 -12.79
N LEU A 162 3.48 -2.98 -12.39
CA LEU A 162 2.35 -2.45 -11.64
C LEU A 162 2.76 -1.94 -10.26
N LEU A 163 3.63 -2.67 -9.55
CA LEU A 163 4.16 -2.25 -8.25
C LEU A 163 4.86 -0.88 -8.35
N GLU A 164 5.71 -0.66 -9.34
CA GLU A 164 6.40 0.64 -9.48
C GLU A 164 5.43 1.78 -9.83
N LYS A 165 4.45 1.53 -10.71
CA LYS A 165 3.38 2.52 -11.01
C LYS A 165 2.60 2.91 -9.76
N ALA A 166 2.12 1.91 -9.02
CA ALA A 166 1.31 2.13 -7.83
C ALA A 166 2.11 2.80 -6.69
N LYS A 167 3.40 2.44 -6.52
CA LYS A 167 4.30 3.12 -5.57
C LYS A 167 4.52 4.59 -5.91
N ALA A 168 4.76 4.90 -7.19
CA ALA A 168 4.91 6.28 -7.62
C ALA A 168 3.63 7.07 -7.34
N HIS A 169 2.47 6.49 -7.65
CA HIS A 169 1.18 7.11 -7.44
C HIS A 169 0.87 7.36 -5.96
N ALA A 170 1.17 6.40 -5.08
CA ALA A 170 0.97 6.51 -3.63
C ALA A 170 1.83 7.60 -2.98
N LYS A 171 2.99 7.93 -3.57
CA LYS A 171 3.89 8.99 -3.09
C LYS A 171 3.58 10.35 -3.68
N PHE A 172 2.92 10.40 -4.82
CA PHE A 172 2.58 11.64 -5.50
C PHE A 172 1.66 12.49 -4.62
N VAL A 173 1.96 13.78 -4.50
CA VAL A 173 1.08 14.77 -3.88
C VAL A 173 0.68 15.72 -5.00
N PRO A 174 -0.62 15.81 -5.35
CA PRO A 174 -1.05 16.67 -6.45
C PRO A 174 -0.66 18.14 -6.20
N PRO A 175 -0.28 18.88 -7.26
CA PRO A 175 -0.15 20.32 -7.16
C PRO A 175 -1.55 20.91 -6.93
N ILE A 176 -1.68 21.78 -5.93
CA ILE A 176 -2.89 22.59 -5.81
C ILE A 176 -2.78 23.69 -6.85
N ARG A 177 -3.85 23.93 -7.63
CA ARG A 177 -4.00 25.17 -8.38
C ARG A 177 -4.08 26.33 -7.38
N GLN A 178 -2.93 26.91 -7.01
CA GLN A 178 -2.92 28.23 -6.41
C GLN A 178 -3.29 29.23 -7.51
N GLY A 179 -4.58 29.60 -7.61
CA GLY A 179 -5.02 30.77 -8.38
C GLY A 179 -5.77 30.54 -9.69
N GLU A 180 -6.76 29.63 -9.75
CA GLU A 180 -7.75 29.65 -10.85
C GLU A 180 -9.09 30.30 -10.47
N ASN A 181 -9.18 30.96 -9.31
CA ASN A 181 -10.27 31.87 -8.96
C ASN A 181 -9.69 33.19 -8.41
N ARG A 182 -9.13 34.00 -9.31
CA ARG A 182 -9.12 35.47 -9.19
C ARG A 182 -9.41 36.05 -10.55
#